data_AF-A0A9J7MWP7-F1
#
_entry.id   AF-A0A9J7MWP7-F1
#
_cell.length_a   1.000
_cell.length_b   1.000
_cell.length_c   1.000
_cell.angle_alpha   90.00
_cell.angle_beta   90.00
_cell.angle_gamma   90.00
#
_symmetry.space_group_name_H-M   'P 1'
#
loop_
_entity.id
_entity.type
_entity.pdbx_description
1 polymer ?
#
loop_
_entity_poly.entity_id
_entity_poly.type
_entity_poly.pdbx_seq_one_letter_code
_entity_poly.pdbx_strand_id
1 'polypeptide(L)'
;MSSALPTLYDMADLWARIQAQKASLLRDLEPKHLLNELLQHGVLDDDEHERVKRAGVTRKDRTEALLDVLKGKEVEELAAFMQLLDRLYPHLAEQIRTAEKEKVEKVIPTPRNCRFESSTRDSLTVAWDQIEAVPGGSVEVAIFAHGNDQEPVQRREVGCDQTDVRMGGLGAGTKYDARVRVGVGELRGKEVTIEAKTESFWSYVSWKPLVIACVVLVIAILLQMALVKSTDRRCLYPKDIMDTTVQNRPNLFGREEDIANLTTVLENKGRVPVLGHLLALGRAPHLQLTVWRRQYGDVFTVRMGMEDVVVLNGYTAVKDALVDRSELFASRPQNYLLDTIVGCGKDIMSARWGTAVKQRRRFSITALKSLGMKIGTGSIEEKIKEEASYLRNKIVEYDGQAFDISNDVNVAVANIICSMVFGKRYDYGDKTFRELSESVSNVIAAMQGQIVTVFPLLRFVPGVNRSSMKALKLNSKIKALLWDEIAHHRENLDRENPRDFIDLLLLQLEQHEKVDNLTEENVMHITHNIFFAGMETTTNTLLWSLLYMTLNPGVQKKVQQELDAVIGESLPALSHRPQLPYVNACLQEVMRIRTLLPLNVPHATTQEVKVQGFDIPKGIKVQVQIY
;
A
#
# COMPACT_ATOMS: atom_id res chain seq x y z
N MET A 1 48.92 27.82 -22.93
CA MET A 1 48.55 27.38 -21.56
C MET A 1 47.32 28.18 -21.11
N SER A 2 46.33 28.35 -21.99
CA SER A 2 45.05 27.63 -21.93
C SER A 2 44.42 27.74 -20.54
N SER A 3 44.23 28.96 -20.03
CA SER A 3 43.17 29.90 -20.42
C SER A 3 41.78 29.29 -20.20
N ALA A 4 41.39 29.19 -18.94
CA ALA A 4 40.02 29.41 -18.57
C ALA A 4 40.08 30.58 -17.59
N LEU A 5 39.61 31.74 -18.06
CA LEU A 5 39.25 32.87 -17.22
C LEU A 5 38.54 32.33 -15.97
N PRO A 6 38.67 32.97 -14.79
CA PRO A 6 37.63 32.85 -13.78
C PRO A 6 36.38 33.60 -14.29
N THR A 7 35.80 33.10 -15.39
CA THR A 7 34.39 33.24 -15.75
C THR A 7 33.65 32.42 -14.71
N LEU A 8 32.76 32.95 -13.88
CA LEU A 8 31.97 34.13 -14.02
C LEU A 8 31.89 34.80 -12.64
N TYR A 9 32.37 36.03 -12.52
CA TYR A 9 31.73 36.92 -11.57
C TYR A 9 30.33 37.17 -12.10
N ASP A 10 29.32 36.94 -11.27
CA ASP A 10 27.97 37.38 -11.57
C ASP A 10 27.97 38.92 -11.65
N MET A 11 27.28 39.48 -12.65
CA MET A 11 27.17 40.94 -12.84
C MET A 11 26.83 41.67 -11.56
N ALA A 12 25.89 41.08 -10.83
CA ALA A 12 25.37 41.59 -9.59
C ALA A 12 26.45 41.69 -8.52
N ASP A 13 27.26 40.64 -8.38
CA ASP A 13 28.29 40.57 -7.36
C ASP A 13 29.44 41.53 -7.67
N LEU A 14 29.87 41.61 -8.94
CA LEU A 14 30.95 42.51 -9.33
C LEU A 14 30.52 43.97 -9.22
N TRP A 15 29.35 44.33 -9.72
CA TRP A 15 28.83 45.69 -9.62
C TRP A 15 28.58 46.10 -8.16
N ALA A 16 28.01 45.21 -7.34
CA ALA A 16 27.76 45.49 -5.93
C ALA A 16 29.06 45.72 -5.15
N ARG A 17 30.15 45.01 -5.49
CA ARG A 17 31.49 45.25 -4.93
C ARG A 17 32.12 46.54 -5.42
N ILE A 18 31.98 46.88 -6.70
CA ILE A 18 32.39 48.18 -7.25
C ILE A 18 31.67 49.31 -6.51
N GLN A 19 30.36 49.17 -6.27
CA GLN A 19 29.58 50.14 -5.51
C GLN A 19 29.99 50.20 -4.03
N ALA A 20 30.25 49.05 -3.39
CA ALA A 20 30.73 48.99 -2.02
C ALA A 20 32.08 49.71 -1.84
N GLN A 21 32.93 49.70 -2.86
CA GLN A 21 34.24 50.38 -2.88
C GLN A 21 34.24 51.74 -3.60
N LYS A 22 33.07 52.31 -3.89
CA LYS A 22 32.91 53.62 -4.56
C LYS A 22 33.76 54.71 -3.91
N ALA A 23 33.84 54.74 -2.58
CA ALA A 23 34.61 55.75 -1.86
C ALA A 23 36.13 55.65 -2.09
N SER A 24 36.67 54.45 -2.30
CA SER A 24 38.09 54.21 -2.60
C SER A 24 38.40 54.55 -4.06
N LEU A 25 37.51 54.14 -4.98
CA LEU A 25 37.61 54.51 -6.40
C LEU A 25 37.63 56.03 -6.59
N LEU A 26 36.78 56.76 -5.88
CA LEU A 26 36.75 58.23 -5.94
C LEU A 26 38.03 58.90 -5.42
N ARG A 27 38.78 58.21 -4.55
CA ARG A 27 39.98 58.72 -3.91
C ARG A 27 41.26 58.45 -4.70
N ASP A 28 41.32 57.34 -5.44
CA ASP A 28 42.58 56.86 -5.99
C ASP A 28 42.54 56.59 -7.51
N LEU A 29 41.36 56.49 -8.13
CA LEU A 29 41.24 56.30 -9.58
C LEU A 29 41.40 57.62 -10.34
N GLU A 30 42.26 57.62 -11.38
CA GLU A 30 42.43 58.73 -12.32
C GLU A 30 41.87 58.37 -13.71
N PRO A 31 40.63 58.79 -14.04
CA PRO A 31 39.93 58.30 -15.23
C PRO A 31 40.62 58.63 -16.56
N LYS A 32 41.40 59.72 -16.62
CA LYS A 32 42.07 60.17 -17.85
C LYS A 32 43.02 59.13 -18.45
N HIS A 33 43.64 58.29 -17.62
CA HIS A 33 44.55 57.25 -18.07
C HIS A 33 43.82 56.00 -18.58
N LEU A 34 42.58 55.78 -18.13
CA LEU A 34 41.76 54.65 -18.55
C LEU A 34 40.87 54.98 -19.75
N LEU A 35 40.39 56.22 -19.87
CA LEU A 35 39.34 56.63 -20.80
C LEU A 35 39.61 56.22 -22.26
N ASN A 36 40.81 56.50 -22.77
CA ASN A 36 41.16 56.13 -24.15
C ASN A 36 41.27 54.62 -24.34
N GLU A 37 41.75 53.88 -23.33
CA GLU A 37 41.82 52.41 -23.39
C GLU A 37 40.42 51.79 -23.29
N LEU A 38 39.52 52.38 -22.48
CA LEU A 38 38.14 51.92 -22.36
C LEU A 38 37.35 52.12 -23.66
N LEU A 39 37.59 53.21 -24.38
CA LEU A 39 37.03 53.43 -25.72
C LEU A 39 37.61 52.42 -26.73
N GLN A 40 38.93 52.21 -26.72
CA GLN A 40 39.59 51.26 -27.63
C GLN A 40 39.17 49.80 -27.40
N HIS A 41 38.90 49.43 -26.15
CA HIS A 41 38.45 48.09 -25.77
C HIS A 41 36.93 47.94 -25.78
N GLY A 42 36.18 48.95 -26.26
CA GLY A 42 34.73 48.88 -26.45
C GLY A 42 33.91 48.88 -25.17
N VAL A 43 34.48 49.32 -24.04
CA VAL A 43 33.77 49.46 -22.76
C VAL A 43 32.95 50.76 -22.72
N LEU A 44 33.43 51.79 -23.41
CA LEU A 44 32.73 53.07 -23.60
C LEU A 44 32.53 53.32 -25.09
N ASP A 45 31.42 53.95 -25.47
CA ASP A 45 31.27 54.54 -26.79
C ASP A 45 31.80 55.99 -26.85
N ASP A 46 31.83 56.59 -28.04
CA ASP A 46 32.39 57.93 -28.26
C ASP A 46 31.66 59.03 -27.44
N ASP A 47 30.34 58.88 -27.27
CA ASP A 47 29.50 59.83 -26.54
C ASP A 47 29.71 59.72 -25.03
N GLU A 48 29.77 58.48 -24.51
CA GLU A 48 30.10 58.17 -23.12
C GLU A 48 31.52 58.61 -22.76
N HIS A 49 32.47 58.42 -23.68
CA HIS A 49 33.85 58.85 -23.50
C HIS A 49 33.95 60.38 -23.36
N GLU A 50 33.31 61.14 -24.27
CA GLU A 50 33.29 62.61 -24.16
C GLU A 50 32.48 63.09 -22.93
N ARG A 51 31.40 62.38 -22.55
CA ARG A 51 30.61 62.66 -21.35
C ARG A 51 31.46 62.59 -20.09
N VAL A 52 32.19 61.49 -19.91
CA VAL A 52 33.06 61.30 -18.73
C VAL A 52 34.26 62.27 -18.77
N LYS A 53 34.79 62.57 -19.95
CA LYS A 53 35.92 63.52 -20.12
C LYS A 53 35.55 64.97 -19.74
N ARG A 54 34.30 65.38 -19.97
CA ARG A 54 33.78 66.73 -19.69
C ARG A 54 33.06 66.86 -18.34
N ALA A 55 32.82 65.76 -17.61
CA ALA A 55 32.00 65.71 -16.40
C ALA A 55 32.47 66.57 -15.21
N GLY A 56 33.65 67.19 -15.27
CA GLY A 56 34.11 68.13 -14.24
C GLY A 56 35.59 68.46 -14.33
N VAL A 57 36.02 69.53 -13.66
CA VAL A 57 37.43 69.95 -13.64
C VAL A 57 38.25 69.02 -12.76
N THR A 58 37.66 68.48 -11.68
CA THR A 58 38.38 67.62 -10.74
C THR A 58 38.40 66.16 -11.19
N ARG A 59 39.27 65.37 -10.57
CA ARG A 59 39.38 63.92 -10.81
C ARG A 59 38.13 63.18 -10.32
N LYS A 60 37.59 63.58 -9.17
CA LYS A 60 36.48 62.90 -8.48
C LYS A 60 35.20 62.94 -9.29
N ASP A 61 34.85 64.09 -9.86
CA ASP A 61 33.63 64.27 -10.66
C ASP A 61 33.63 63.35 -11.90
N ARG A 62 34.80 63.17 -12.52
CA ARG A 62 34.97 62.26 -13.65
C ARG A 62 34.86 60.80 -13.25
N THR A 63 35.34 60.45 -12.07
CA THR A 63 35.19 59.09 -11.54
C THR A 63 33.72 58.78 -11.22
N GLU A 64 32.95 59.74 -10.71
CA GLU A 64 31.49 59.54 -10.49
C GLU A 64 30.75 59.35 -11.81
N ALA A 65 31.04 60.17 -12.81
CA ALA A 65 30.44 60.02 -14.14
C ALA A 65 30.81 58.70 -14.81
N LEU A 66 32.05 58.23 -14.64
CA LEU A 66 32.47 56.93 -15.15
C LEU A 66 31.69 55.79 -14.48
N LEU A 67 31.54 55.82 -13.15
CA LEU A 67 30.76 54.81 -12.44
C LEU A 67 29.29 54.81 -12.88
N ASP A 68 28.70 55.98 -13.11
CA ASP A 68 27.32 56.05 -13.57
C ASP A 68 27.12 55.44 -14.98
N VAL A 69 28.11 55.59 -15.88
CA VAL A 69 28.11 54.86 -17.16
C VAL A 69 28.22 53.36 -16.95
N LEU A 70 29.17 52.92 -16.11
CA LEU A 70 29.41 51.49 -15.86
C LEU A 70 28.21 50.76 -15.24
N LYS A 71 27.29 51.48 -14.58
CA LYS A 71 26.07 50.92 -13.99
C LYS A 71 25.17 50.19 -15.01
N GLY A 72 25.22 50.61 -16.28
CA GLY A 72 24.38 50.08 -17.35
C GLY A 72 25.09 49.15 -18.33
N LYS A 73 26.33 48.74 -18.04
CA LYS A 73 27.19 47.95 -18.93
C LYS A 73 27.03 46.44 -18.69
N GLU A 74 27.33 45.63 -19.71
CA GLU A 74 27.25 44.17 -19.69
C GLU A 74 28.51 43.52 -19.08
N VAL A 75 28.48 42.20 -18.84
CA VAL A 75 29.56 41.46 -18.13
C VAL A 75 30.90 41.59 -18.81
N GLU A 76 30.90 41.48 -20.12
CA GLU A 76 32.12 41.48 -20.92
C GLU A 76 32.79 42.87 -20.85
N GLU A 77 31.99 43.93 -20.78
CA GLU A 77 32.45 45.31 -20.66
C GLU A 77 32.97 45.61 -19.24
N LEU A 78 32.27 45.15 -18.20
CA LEU A 78 32.74 45.28 -16.81
C LEU A 78 33.97 44.40 -16.53
N ALA A 79 34.06 43.22 -17.14
CA ALA A 79 35.24 42.37 -17.05
C ALA A 79 36.44 43.01 -17.78
N ALA A 80 36.21 43.61 -18.95
CA ALA A 80 37.23 44.38 -19.66
C ALA A 80 37.68 45.60 -18.83
N PHE A 81 36.75 46.32 -18.19
CA PHE A 81 37.07 47.37 -17.22
C PHE A 81 37.94 46.84 -16.08
N MET A 82 37.60 45.69 -15.48
CA MET A 82 38.38 45.09 -14.41
C MET A 82 39.77 44.62 -14.87
N GLN A 83 39.92 44.12 -16.09
CA GLN A 83 41.22 43.75 -16.64
C GLN A 83 42.12 44.97 -16.87
N LEU A 84 41.54 46.08 -17.36
CA LEU A 84 42.24 47.35 -17.52
C LEU A 84 42.61 47.94 -16.16
N LEU A 85 41.70 47.85 -15.19
CA LEU A 85 41.92 48.29 -13.82
C LEU A 85 43.01 47.45 -13.13
N ASP A 86 43.08 46.14 -13.37
CA ASP A 86 44.11 45.26 -12.81
C ASP A 86 45.50 45.56 -13.42
N ARG A 87 45.55 45.92 -14.70
CA ARG A 87 46.79 46.31 -15.39
C ARG A 87 47.33 47.66 -14.89
N LEU A 88 46.45 48.64 -14.69
CA LEU A 88 46.85 50.02 -14.41
C LEU A 88 46.79 50.39 -12.91
N TYR A 89 45.88 49.78 -12.16
CA TYR A 89 45.59 50.06 -10.75
C TYR A 89 45.34 48.77 -9.95
N PRO A 90 46.35 47.87 -9.83
CA PRO A 90 46.16 46.54 -9.24
C PRO A 90 45.65 46.56 -7.80
N HIS A 91 46.00 47.60 -7.03
CA HIS A 91 45.54 47.75 -5.63
C HIS A 91 44.03 48.05 -5.52
N LEU A 92 43.46 48.81 -6.45
CA LEU A 92 42.01 49.08 -6.48
C LEU A 92 41.24 47.87 -6.98
N ALA A 93 41.78 47.18 -8.00
CA ALA A 93 41.22 45.92 -8.47
C ALA A 93 41.16 44.89 -7.33
N GLU A 94 42.20 44.79 -6.52
CA GLU A 94 42.23 43.87 -5.38
C GLU A 94 41.23 44.28 -4.28
N GLN A 95 41.11 45.55 -3.93
CA GLN A 95 40.12 46.02 -2.94
C GLN A 95 38.68 45.70 -3.34
N ILE A 96 38.38 45.79 -4.63
CA ILE A 96 37.06 45.42 -5.17
C ILE A 96 36.85 43.91 -5.06
N ARG A 97 37.89 43.10 -5.35
CA ARG A 97 37.82 41.64 -5.15
C ARG A 97 37.58 41.27 -3.69
N THR A 98 38.17 42.01 -2.73
CA THR A 98 38.16 41.66 -1.30
C THR A 98 37.05 42.33 -0.47
N ALA A 99 36.09 43.05 -1.06
CA ALA A 99 35.04 43.75 -0.31
C ALA A 99 34.13 42.81 0.51
N GLU A 100 33.89 43.12 1.80
CA GLU A 100 33.13 42.28 2.74
C GLU A 100 31.62 42.27 2.51
N LYS A 101 31.03 41.09 2.72
CA LYS A 101 29.64 40.72 2.41
C LYS A 101 28.58 41.55 3.18
N GLU A 102 28.79 41.80 4.47
CA GLU A 102 27.74 42.36 5.36
C GLU A 102 27.34 43.83 5.05
N LYS A 103 28.26 44.66 4.53
CA LYS A 103 27.94 46.05 4.15
C LYS A 103 27.07 46.14 2.89
N VAL A 104 27.11 45.11 2.06
CA VAL A 104 26.43 45.09 0.77
C VAL A 104 24.94 44.72 0.93
N GLU A 105 24.58 43.92 1.95
CA GLU A 105 23.19 43.51 2.22
C GLU A 105 22.25 44.67 2.64
N LYS A 106 22.76 45.72 3.29
CA LYS A 106 21.95 46.88 3.74
C LYS A 106 21.43 47.77 2.62
N VAL A 107 21.93 47.62 1.40
CA VAL A 107 21.57 48.44 0.23
C VAL A 107 20.51 47.73 -0.63
N ILE A 108 20.19 46.45 -0.38
CA ILE A 108 19.29 45.63 -1.20
C ILE A 108 17.81 45.96 -0.91
N PRO A 109 16.97 46.24 -1.93
CA PRO A 109 15.55 46.52 -1.75
C PRO A 109 14.77 45.28 -1.27
N THR A 110 13.68 45.48 -0.52
CA THR A 110 12.85 44.39 0.05
C THR A 110 11.45 44.36 -0.58
N PRO A 111 10.80 43.18 -0.70
CA PRO A 111 9.46 43.08 -1.27
C PRO A 111 8.44 43.85 -0.41
N ARG A 112 7.53 44.58 -1.05
CA ARG A 112 6.43 45.28 -0.35
C ARG A 112 5.12 44.52 -0.60
N ASN A 113 4.36 44.29 0.47
CA ASN A 113 3.04 43.61 0.47
C ASN A 113 2.98 42.29 -0.32
N CYS A 114 3.59 41.24 0.22
CA CYS A 114 3.43 39.91 -0.35
C CYS A 114 2.03 39.35 -0.07
N ARG A 115 1.41 38.70 -1.06
CA ARG A 115 0.10 38.03 -0.94
C ARG A 115 0.06 36.69 -1.67
N PHE A 116 -0.85 35.83 -1.24
CA PHE A 116 -1.19 34.61 -1.95
C PHE A 116 -2.22 34.90 -3.05
N GLU A 117 -1.99 34.37 -4.26
CA GLU A 117 -2.82 34.69 -5.43
C GLU A 117 -3.70 33.53 -5.90
N SER A 118 -3.15 32.31 -6.04
CA SER A 118 -3.93 31.12 -6.43
C SER A 118 -3.25 29.81 -6.06
N SER A 119 -4.02 28.72 -5.93
CA SER A 119 -3.50 27.36 -5.66
C SER A 119 -4.14 26.30 -6.54
N THR A 120 -3.38 25.24 -6.83
CA THR A 120 -3.87 23.98 -7.38
C THR A 120 -3.55 22.84 -6.40
N ARG A 121 -3.84 21.60 -6.80
CA ARG A 121 -3.57 20.41 -5.98
C ARG A 121 -2.12 20.28 -5.53
N ASP A 122 -1.17 20.73 -6.34
CA ASP A 122 0.26 20.55 -6.12
C ASP A 122 1.05 21.83 -6.34
N SER A 123 0.41 22.98 -6.55
CA SER A 123 1.12 24.24 -6.76
C SER A 123 0.47 25.43 -6.06
N LEU A 124 1.29 26.40 -5.69
CA LEU A 124 0.90 27.69 -5.10
C LEU A 124 1.52 28.81 -5.92
N THR A 125 0.77 29.89 -6.14
CA THR A 125 1.29 31.13 -6.76
C THR A 125 1.31 32.23 -5.70
N VAL A 126 2.48 32.84 -5.53
CA VAL A 126 2.75 33.90 -4.55
C VAL A 126 3.17 35.16 -5.29
N ALA A 127 2.59 36.31 -4.93
CA ALA A 127 2.80 37.58 -5.61
C ALA A 127 3.22 38.70 -4.63
N TRP A 128 3.90 39.72 -5.15
CA TRP A 128 4.39 40.90 -4.42
C TRP A 128 4.30 42.17 -5.28
N ASP A 129 4.39 43.34 -4.64
CA ASP A 129 4.43 44.61 -5.37
C ASP A 129 5.81 44.82 -6.03
N GLN A 130 5.83 45.53 -7.17
CA GLN A 130 7.01 45.65 -8.02
C GLN A 130 8.24 46.20 -7.27
N ILE A 131 9.39 45.57 -7.49
CA ILE A 131 10.68 45.91 -6.87
C ILE A 131 11.53 46.66 -7.89
N GLU A 132 12.21 47.73 -7.47
CA GLU A 132 13.14 48.46 -8.36
C GLU A 132 14.27 47.52 -8.83
N ALA A 133 14.46 47.43 -10.14
CA ALA A 133 15.39 46.49 -10.75
C ALA A 133 16.85 46.86 -10.44
N VAL A 134 17.55 45.95 -9.77
CA VAL A 134 19.00 45.99 -9.60
C VAL A 134 19.61 45.00 -10.61
N PRO A 135 20.59 45.39 -11.45
CA PRO A 135 21.22 44.49 -12.42
C PRO A 135 21.82 43.26 -11.73
N GLY A 136 21.34 42.07 -12.11
CA GLY A 136 21.69 40.78 -11.49
C GLY A 136 20.99 40.46 -10.15
N GLY A 137 20.02 41.27 -9.73
CA GLY A 137 19.19 40.97 -8.55
C GLY A 137 18.13 39.90 -8.84
N SER A 138 17.92 39.00 -7.89
CA SER A 138 16.88 37.98 -7.93
C SER A 138 15.98 38.03 -6.69
N VAL A 139 14.73 37.61 -6.84
CA VAL A 139 13.78 37.39 -5.75
C VAL A 139 13.69 35.89 -5.50
N GLU A 140 14.06 35.48 -4.30
CA GLU A 140 13.96 34.13 -3.79
C GLU A 140 12.62 33.93 -3.07
N VAL A 141 11.87 32.93 -3.50
CA VAL A 141 10.64 32.45 -2.86
C VAL A 141 10.89 31.05 -2.33
N ALA A 142 10.71 30.86 -1.03
CA ALA A 142 10.88 29.58 -0.34
C ALA A 142 9.59 29.18 0.38
N ILE A 143 9.15 27.93 0.22
CA ILE A 143 7.91 27.41 0.81
C ILE A 143 8.25 26.41 1.90
N PHE A 144 7.69 26.62 3.09
CA PHE A 144 7.87 25.79 4.27
C PHE A 144 6.57 25.09 4.63
N ALA A 145 6.66 23.92 5.26
CA ALA A 145 5.47 23.31 5.84
C ALA A 145 5.02 24.14 7.06
N HIS A 146 3.73 24.41 7.17
CA HIS A 146 3.21 25.32 8.18
C HIS A 146 3.57 24.89 9.61
N GLY A 147 4.22 25.77 10.37
CA GLY A 147 4.71 25.49 11.73
C GLY A 147 6.06 24.74 11.82
N ASN A 148 6.76 24.52 10.69
CA ASN A 148 8.12 23.98 10.66
C ASN A 148 9.06 24.85 9.83
N ASP A 149 9.98 25.53 10.51
CA ASP A 149 10.84 26.57 9.95
C ASP A 149 12.27 26.10 9.63
N GLN A 150 12.58 24.81 9.78
CA GLN A 150 13.95 24.32 9.69
C GLN A 150 14.48 24.21 8.26
N GLU A 151 13.69 23.71 7.30
CA GLU A 151 14.08 23.63 5.89
C GLU A 151 12.91 23.88 4.92
N PRO A 152 13.14 24.61 3.81
CA PRO A 152 12.10 24.86 2.83
C PRO A 152 11.84 23.61 1.99
N VAL A 153 10.56 23.27 1.84
CA VAL A 153 10.06 22.22 0.94
C VAL A 153 10.44 22.51 -0.51
N GLN A 154 10.40 23.79 -0.89
CA GLN A 154 10.79 24.22 -2.23
C GLN A 154 11.31 25.65 -2.19
N ARG A 155 12.23 25.95 -3.11
CA ARG A 155 12.84 27.27 -3.24
C ARG A 155 13.03 27.58 -4.72
N ARG A 156 12.78 28.83 -5.11
CA ARG A 156 12.94 29.29 -6.49
C ARG A 156 13.36 30.74 -6.50
N GLU A 157 14.28 31.08 -7.39
CA GLU A 157 14.69 32.45 -7.64
C GLU A 157 14.17 32.92 -8.99
N VAL A 158 13.70 34.16 -9.04
CA VAL A 158 13.23 34.83 -10.26
C VAL A 158 13.82 36.23 -10.38
N GLY A 159 13.76 36.84 -11.56
CA GLY A 159 14.21 38.23 -11.75
C GLY A 159 13.34 39.22 -10.98
N CYS A 160 13.94 40.34 -10.56
CA CYS A 160 13.24 41.42 -9.86
C CYS A 160 12.16 42.13 -10.68
N ASP A 161 12.11 41.88 -11.99
CA ASP A 161 11.07 42.35 -12.91
C ASP A 161 9.76 41.55 -12.79
N GLN A 162 9.82 40.33 -12.25
CA GLN A 162 8.62 39.52 -11.98
C GLN A 162 7.97 39.92 -10.66
N THR A 163 6.64 39.92 -10.67
CA THR A 163 5.81 40.28 -9.51
C THR A 163 5.13 39.07 -8.88
N ASP A 164 5.22 37.89 -9.48
CA ASP A 164 4.60 36.66 -8.98
C ASP A 164 5.37 35.41 -9.41
N VAL A 165 5.27 34.35 -8.60
CA VAL A 165 5.91 33.06 -8.86
C VAL A 165 5.00 31.92 -8.50
N ARG A 166 4.83 31.01 -9.46
CA ARG A 166 4.17 29.73 -9.27
C ARG A 166 5.17 28.62 -8.90
N MET A 167 4.88 27.94 -7.80
CA MET A 167 5.69 26.88 -7.19
C MET A 167 4.89 25.58 -7.15
N GLY A 168 5.32 24.58 -7.91
CA GLY A 168 4.64 23.28 -8.04
C GLY A 168 5.42 22.11 -7.45
N GLY A 169 4.75 20.99 -7.17
CA GLY A 169 5.32 19.82 -6.49
C GLY A 169 5.02 19.75 -4.99
N LEU A 170 4.05 20.53 -4.52
CA LEU A 170 3.63 20.58 -3.11
C LEU A 170 2.58 19.51 -2.80
N GLY A 171 2.50 19.09 -1.53
CA GLY A 171 1.54 18.10 -1.07
C GLY A 171 0.10 18.63 -1.11
N ALA A 172 -0.83 17.81 -1.56
CA ALA A 172 -2.23 18.21 -1.76
C ALA A 172 -3.01 18.34 -0.44
N GLY A 173 -3.76 19.44 -0.29
CA GLY A 173 -4.58 19.71 0.90
C GLY A 173 -3.78 20.17 2.12
N THR A 174 -2.50 20.47 1.96
CA THR A 174 -1.55 20.78 3.04
C THR A 174 -1.36 22.29 3.18
N LYS A 175 -1.16 22.77 4.42
CA LYS A 175 -0.85 24.18 4.72
C LYS A 175 0.65 24.42 4.63
N TYR A 176 1.04 25.55 4.05
CA TYR A 176 2.41 25.97 3.83
C TYR A 176 2.59 27.45 4.14
N ASP A 177 3.80 27.82 4.57
CA ASP A 177 4.23 29.21 4.78
C ASP A 177 5.23 29.57 3.68
N ALA A 178 4.86 30.49 2.80
CA ALA A 178 5.72 31.00 1.76
C ALA A 178 6.48 32.23 2.26
N ARG A 179 7.81 32.22 2.10
CA ARG A 179 8.69 33.31 2.47
C ARG A 179 9.38 33.87 1.24
N VAL A 180 9.39 35.20 1.12
CA VAL A 180 9.94 35.92 -0.03
C VAL A 180 11.06 36.84 0.43
N ARG A 181 12.19 36.82 -0.29
CA ARG A 181 13.39 37.60 0.00
C ARG A 181 14.07 38.05 -1.31
N VAL A 182 14.73 39.19 -1.32
CA VAL A 182 15.51 39.65 -2.50
C VAL A 182 17.00 39.45 -2.23
N GLY A 183 17.75 38.98 -3.21
CA GLY A 183 19.20 38.87 -3.19
C GLY A 183 19.85 39.45 -4.45
N VAL A 184 21.14 39.73 -4.37
CA VAL A 184 21.96 40.22 -5.50
C VAL A 184 23.28 39.46 -5.42
N GLY A 185 23.49 38.48 -6.30
CA GLY A 185 24.60 37.53 -6.18
C GLY A 185 24.53 36.73 -4.87
N GLU A 186 25.62 36.70 -4.09
CA GLU A 186 25.64 35.95 -2.83
C GLU A 186 25.00 36.68 -1.62
N LEU A 187 24.44 37.87 -1.82
CA LEU A 187 23.99 38.77 -0.76
C LEU A 187 22.48 38.75 -0.63
N ARG A 188 21.93 38.67 0.60
CA ARG A 188 20.49 38.45 0.81
C ARG A 188 19.86 39.48 1.75
N GLY A 189 18.74 40.07 1.34
CA GLY A 189 17.97 41.08 2.09
C GLY A 189 17.01 40.52 3.15
N LYS A 190 16.09 41.35 3.68
CA LYS A 190 15.10 40.93 4.70
C LYS A 190 13.97 40.07 4.10
N GLU A 191 13.46 39.13 4.90
CA GLU A 191 12.46 38.13 4.53
C GLU A 191 11.04 38.49 5.00
N VAL A 192 10.03 38.15 4.19
CA VAL A 192 8.60 38.35 4.48
C VAL A 192 7.82 37.04 4.31
N THR A 193 6.98 36.67 5.27
CA THR A 193 6.24 35.38 5.32
C THR A 193 4.73 35.54 5.09
N ILE A 194 4.13 34.61 4.36
CA ILE A 194 2.68 34.53 4.07
C ILE A 194 2.21 33.08 4.20
N GLU A 195 1.03 32.84 4.78
CA GLU A 195 0.45 31.51 4.88
C GLU A 195 -0.49 31.18 3.69
N ALA A 196 -0.41 29.96 3.17
CA ALA A 196 -1.22 29.48 2.04
C ALA A 196 -1.56 27.96 2.14
N LYS A 197 -2.60 27.50 1.46
CA LYS A 197 -3.03 26.09 1.48
C LYS A 197 -3.28 25.56 0.06
N THR A 198 -2.72 24.39 -0.26
CA THR A 198 -2.95 23.70 -1.55
C THR A 198 -4.33 23.04 -1.57
N GLU A 199 -4.92 22.92 -2.77
CA GLU A 199 -6.24 22.28 -2.91
C GLU A 199 -6.19 20.77 -2.62
N SER A 200 -7.28 20.20 -2.09
CA SER A 200 -7.33 18.76 -1.76
C SER A 200 -7.82 17.90 -2.94
N PHE A 201 -7.57 16.59 -2.88
CA PHE A 201 -7.81 15.56 -3.91
C PHE A 201 -9.19 15.58 -4.60
N TRP A 202 -10.21 16.20 -4.01
CA TRP A 202 -11.59 16.12 -4.48
C TRP A 202 -11.97 17.10 -5.59
N SER A 203 -11.13 18.09 -5.94
CA SER A 203 -11.57 19.17 -6.83
C SER A 203 -11.45 18.92 -8.34
N TYR A 204 -10.54 18.08 -8.89
CA TYR A 204 -10.32 18.15 -10.36
C TYR A 204 -9.83 16.94 -11.22
N VAL A 205 -9.66 15.68 -10.76
CA VAL A 205 -9.08 14.62 -11.65
C VAL A 205 -9.81 13.25 -11.64
N SER A 206 -10.23 12.81 -12.84
CA SER A 206 -10.33 11.41 -13.33
C SER A 206 -11.46 10.49 -12.83
N TRP A 207 -12.72 10.87 -13.02
CA TRP A 207 -13.80 9.85 -13.09
C TRP A 207 -14.18 9.49 -14.53
N LYS A 208 -13.99 10.33 -15.55
CA LYS A 208 -14.53 10.09 -16.91
C LYS A 208 -14.10 8.75 -17.56
N PRO A 209 -12.80 8.43 -17.76
CA PRO A 209 -12.42 7.17 -18.41
C PRO A 209 -12.70 5.92 -17.56
N LEU A 210 -12.56 6.03 -16.24
CA LEU A 210 -12.85 4.93 -15.31
C LEU A 210 -14.35 4.64 -15.23
N VAL A 211 -15.19 5.69 -15.20
CA VAL A 211 -16.65 5.60 -15.28
C VAL A 211 -17.07 5.06 -16.63
N ILE A 212 -16.46 5.52 -17.74
CA ILE A 212 -16.73 4.96 -19.08
C ILE A 212 -16.39 3.46 -19.09
N ALA A 213 -15.23 3.06 -18.59
CA ALA A 213 -14.84 1.65 -18.51
C ALA A 213 -15.78 0.82 -17.63
N CYS A 214 -16.20 1.35 -16.48
CA CYS A 214 -17.18 0.70 -15.61
C CYS A 214 -18.55 0.58 -16.28
N VAL A 215 -19.02 1.64 -16.95
CA VAL A 215 -20.29 1.67 -17.68
C VAL A 215 -20.26 0.69 -18.84
N VAL A 216 -19.19 0.66 -19.65
CA VAL A 216 -19.01 -0.30 -20.74
C VAL A 216 -18.99 -1.74 -20.21
N LEU A 217 -18.25 -2.00 -19.12
CA LEU A 217 -18.20 -3.33 -18.52
C LEU A 217 -19.56 -3.76 -17.97
N VAL A 218 -20.27 -2.87 -17.26
CA VAL A 218 -21.63 -3.13 -16.74
C VAL A 218 -22.60 -3.39 -17.89
N ILE A 219 -22.57 -2.57 -18.95
CA ILE A 219 -23.40 -2.77 -20.15
C ILE A 219 -23.08 -4.11 -20.80
N ALA A 220 -21.80 -4.47 -20.98
CA ALA A 220 -21.40 -5.75 -21.55
C ALA A 220 -21.91 -6.94 -20.73
N ILE A 221 -21.76 -6.88 -19.39
CA ILE A 221 -22.27 -7.91 -18.48
C ILE A 221 -23.81 -8.00 -18.58
N LEU A 222 -24.52 -6.88 -18.52
CA LEU A 222 -25.98 -6.86 -18.57
C LEU A 222 -26.52 -7.35 -19.93
N LEU A 223 -25.90 -6.93 -21.04
CA LEU A 223 -26.26 -7.41 -22.38
C LEU A 223 -26.05 -8.91 -22.50
N GLN A 224 -24.95 -9.45 -21.98
CA GLN A 224 -24.69 -10.89 -22.00
C GLN A 224 -25.64 -11.66 -21.12
N MET A 225 -25.95 -11.16 -19.91
CA MET A 225 -26.98 -11.77 -19.06
C MET A 225 -28.35 -11.75 -19.74
N ALA A 226 -28.70 -10.68 -20.46
CA ALA A 226 -29.95 -10.58 -21.22
C ALA A 226 -29.97 -11.53 -22.43
N LEU A 227 -28.86 -11.66 -23.15
CA LEU A 227 -28.70 -12.59 -24.28
C LEU A 227 -28.78 -14.04 -23.85
N VAL A 228 -28.16 -14.39 -22.72
CA VAL A 228 -28.32 -15.72 -22.12
C VAL A 228 -29.78 -15.92 -21.74
N LYS A 229 -30.41 -14.99 -21.02
CA LYS A 229 -31.83 -15.11 -20.61
C LYS A 229 -32.81 -15.17 -21.79
N SER A 230 -32.49 -14.58 -22.94
CA SER A 230 -33.34 -14.62 -24.15
C SER A 230 -33.16 -15.91 -24.97
N THR A 231 -31.97 -16.50 -24.95
CA THR A 231 -31.68 -17.82 -25.55
C THR A 231 -32.13 -18.97 -24.63
N ASP A 232 -32.24 -18.71 -23.34
CA ASP A 232 -32.57 -19.67 -22.28
C ASP A 232 -34.10 -19.83 -22.04
N ARG A 233 -34.89 -19.83 -23.11
CA ARG A 233 -36.22 -20.48 -23.09
C ARG A 233 -36.15 -21.99 -23.31
N ARG A 234 -34.96 -22.58 -23.51
CA ARG A 234 -34.82 -24.01 -23.82
C ARG A 234 -33.70 -24.78 -23.11
N CYS A 235 -32.72 -24.17 -22.43
CA CYS A 235 -31.59 -24.94 -21.91
C CYS A 235 -30.90 -24.24 -20.73
N LEU A 236 -31.30 -24.51 -19.48
CA LEU A 236 -30.45 -24.54 -18.27
C LEU A 236 -31.28 -24.73 -16.99
N TYR A 237 -31.90 -25.90 -16.83
CA TYR A 237 -32.14 -26.53 -15.53
C TYR A 237 -32.50 -28.00 -15.79
N PRO A 238 -31.58 -28.97 -15.61
CA PRO A 238 -32.02 -30.32 -15.32
C PRO A 238 -32.49 -30.32 -13.86
N LYS A 239 -33.79 -30.17 -13.65
CA LYS A 239 -34.42 -30.43 -12.35
C LYS A 239 -34.52 -31.93 -12.03
N ASP A 240 -34.14 -32.80 -12.96
CA ASP A 240 -34.34 -34.26 -12.85
C ASP A 240 -33.02 -35.05 -12.87
N ILE A 241 -32.11 -34.77 -11.92
CA ILE A 241 -30.99 -35.68 -11.64
C ILE A 241 -30.91 -35.93 -10.12
N MET A 242 -32.01 -36.42 -9.57
CA MET A 242 -31.95 -37.32 -8.39
C MET A 242 -32.62 -38.68 -8.66
N ASP A 243 -33.30 -38.86 -9.78
CA ASP A 243 -33.81 -40.15 -10.22
C ASP A 243 -33.35 -40.40 -11.66
N THR A 244 -32.35 -41.27 -11.84
CA THR A 244 -32.33 -42.23 -12.96
C THR A 244 -31.21 -43.24 -12.77
N THR A 245 -31.67 -44.46 -12.53
CA THR A 245 -30.96 -45.73 -12.63
C THR A 245 -30.17 -45.87 -13.93
N VAL A 246 -28.94 -46.36 -13.77
CA VAL A 246 -28.16 -47.25 -14.64
C VAL A 246 -28.72 -47.49 -16.06
N GLN A 247 -27.96 -47.14 -17.09
CA GLN A 247 -27.78 -48.00 -18.26
C GLN A 247 -26.47 -47.71 -19.02
N ASN A 248 -25.65 -48.75 -19.12
CA ASN A 248 -24.46 -48.89 -19.96
C ASN A 248 -24.66 -48.34 -21.39
N ARG A 249 -23.67 -47.60 -21.90
CA ARG A 249 -23.28 -47.70 -23.32
C ARG A 249 -21.74 -47.68 -23.48
N PRO A 250 -21.18 -48.51 -24.38
CA PRO A 250 -19.76 -48.80 -24.43
C PRO A 250 -19.01 -47.90 -25.43
N ASN A 251 -17.68 -47.84 -25.23
CA ASN A 251 -16.61 -47.65 -26.20
C ASN A 251 -16.80 -46.61 -27.32
N LEU A 252 -16.11 -45.48 -27.17
CA LEU A 252 -15.51 -44.75 -28.29
C LEU A 252 -14.05 -44.46 -27.94
N PHE A 253 -13.21 -45.49 -28.10
CA PHE A 253 -11.76 -45.32 -28.26
C PHE A 253 -11.53 -44.64 -29.61
N GLY A 254 -11.09 -43.39 -29.57
CA GLY A 254 -10.50 -42.67 -30.69
C GLY A 254 -9.01 -42.48 -30.41
N ARG A 255 -8.20 -43.05 -31.31
CA ARG A 255 -6.74 -43.04 -31.47
C ARG A 255 -5.91 -42.06 -30.64
N GLU A 256 -4.85 -42.62 -30.06
CA GLU A 256 -3.58 -41.96 -29.70
C GLU A 256 -3.01 -41.23 -30.92
N GLU A 257 -3.08 -39.90 -30.91
CA GLU A 257 -2.18 -38.95 -31.60
C GLU A 257 -2.89 -37.58 -31.55
N ASP A 258 -2.72 -36.86 -30.44
CA ASP A 258 -2.88 -35.40 -30.33
C ASP A 258 -2.35 -34.97 -28.95
N ILE A 259 -1.03 -35.07 -28.78
CA ILE A 259 -0.28 -34.50 -27.66
C ILE A 259 0.43 -33.27 -28.20
N ALA A 260 -0.19 -32.09 -28.10
CA ALA A 260 0.51 -30.81 -28.07
C ALA A 260 -0.44 -29.63 -27.74
N ASN A 261 -0.02 -28.83 -26.75
CA ASN A 261 -0.37 -27.42 -26.54
C ASN A 261 -1.73 -27.13 -25.87
N LEU A 262 -1.74 -27.04 -24.54
CA LEU A 262 -2.72 -26.29 -23.71
C LEU A 262 -4.23 -26.51 -23.95
N THR A 263 -4.67 -27.63 -24.55
CA THR A 263 -6.05 -27.79 -25.06
C THR A 263 -6.81 -28.99 -24.46
N THR A 264 -6.86 -29.07 -23.13
CA THR A 264 -8.11 -29.43 -22.42
C THR A 264 -8.62 -28.22 -21.65
N VAL A 265 -8.46 -27.04 -22.24
CA VAL A 265 -9.33 -25.90 -21.95
C VAL A 265 -10.75 -26.36 -22.29
N LEU A 266 -11.72 -26.01 -21.45
CA LEU A 266 -13.15 -26.02 -21.79
C LEU A 266 -13.37 -25.16 -23.06
N GLU A 267 -13.00 -25.66 -24.23
CA GLU A 267 -13.18 -24.93 -25.47
C GLU A 267 -14.68 -24.97 -25.79
N ASN A 268 -15.31 -23.86 -25.41
CA ASN A 268 -16.58 -23.32 -25.93
C ASN A 268 -17.89 -23.81 -25.29
N LYS A 269 -17.93 -24.85 -24.44
CA LYS A 269 -19.19 -25.21 -23.75
C LYS A 269 -19.46 -24.29 -22.55
N GLY A 270 -20.30 -23.28 -22.76
CA GLY A 270 -20.81 -22.39 -21.71
C GLY A 270 -19.94 -21.16 -21.43
N ARG A 271 -18.92 -20.91 -22.26
CA ARG A 271 -18.12 -19.67 -22.20
C ARG A 271 -18.89 -18.52 -22.81
N VAL A 272 -19.10 -17.48 -22.03
CA VAL A 272 -19.66 -16.20 -22.50
C VAL A 272 -18.51 -15.20 -22.65
N PRO A 273 -18.48 -14.35 -23.69
CA PRO A 273 -17.47 -13.30 -23.81
C PRO A 273 -17.41 -12.46 -22.53
N VAL A 274 -16.27 -11.90 -22.12
CA VAL A 274 -16.09 -11.12 -20.85
C VAL A 274 -16.36 -11.89 -19.55
N LEU A 275 -17.50 -12.57 -19.38
CA LEU A 275 -17.88 -13.33 -18.18
C LEU A 275 -17.16 -14.69 -18.06
N GLY A 276 -16.66 -15.26 -19.15
CA GLY A 276 -16.08 -16.58 -19.16
C GLY A 276 -17.13 -17.63 -18.77
N HIS A 277 -16.81 -18.49 -17.79
CA HIS A 277 -17.66 -19.57 -17.31
C HIS A 277 -18.44 -19.22 -16.03
N LEU A 278 -18.45 -17.95 -15.60
CA LEU A 278 -19.09 -17.56 -14.34
C LEU A 278 -20.57 -17.94 -14.25
N LEU A 279 -21.32 -17.82 -15.35
CA LEU A 279 -22.74 -18.19 -15.38
C LEU A 279 -22.93 -19.70 -15.27
N ALA A 280 -22.05 -20.48 -15.88
CA ALA A 280 -22.10 -21.94 -15.81
C ALA A 280 -21.68 -22.47 -14.42
N LEU A 281 -20.74 -21.80 -13.74
CA LEU A 281 -20.32 -22.12 -12.37
C LEU A 281 -21.45 -21.91 -11.34
N GLY A 282 -22.35 -20.96 -11.60
CA GLY A 282 -23.51 -20.70 -10.75
C GLY A 282 -23.16 -20.28 -9.31
N ARG A 283 -24.07 -20.56 -8.38
CA ARG A 283 -23.91 -20.17 -6.96
C ARG A 283 -23.04 -21.13 -6.14
N ALA A 284 -22.88 -22.37 -6.61
CA ALA A 284 -22.14 -23.42 -5.93
C ALA A 284 -21.01 -23.94 -6.84
N PRO A 285 -19.95 -23.15 -7.07
CA PRO A 285 -18.92 -23.46 -8.06
C PRO A 285 -18.22 -24.80 -7.82
N HIS A 286 -18.00 -25.20 -6.56
CA HIS A 286 -17.39 -26.49 -6.22
C HIS A 286 -18.20 -27.70 -6.72
N LEU A 287 -19.54 -27.63 -6.72
CA LEU A 287 -20.38 -28.70 -7.26
C LEU A 287 -20.27 -28.77 -8.78
N GLN A 288 -20.29 -27.61 -9.46
CA GLN A 288 -20.16 -27.58 -10.92
C GLN A 288 -18.78 -28.06 -11.37
N LEU A 289 -17.72 -27.65 -10.67
CA LEU A 289 -16.36 -28.11 -10.94
C LEU A 289 -16.22 -29.63 -10.71
N THR A 290 -16.93 -30.20 -9.74
CA THR A 290 -17.03 -31.67 -9.55
C THR A 290 -17.67 -32.37 -10.75
N VAL A 291 -18.71 -31.77 -11.35
CA VAL A 291 -19.34 -32.31 -12.57
C VAL A 291 -18.36 -32.24 -13.74
N TRP A 292 -17.65 -31.11 -13.90
CA TRP A 292 -16.65 -30.95 -14.95
C TRP A 292 -15.45 -31.86 -14.77
N ARG A 293 -15.01 -32.15 -13.54
CA ARG A 293 -13.97 -33.14 -13.27
C ARG A 293 -14.30 -34.50 -13.89
N ARG A 294 -15.56 -34.95 -13.82
CA ARG A 294 -15.99 -36.23 -14.43
C ARG A 294 -15.90 -36.22 -15.96
N GLN A 295 -15.91 -35.04 -16.58
CA GLN A 295 -15.88 -34.86 -18.03
C GLN A 295 -14.48 -34.58 -18.57
N TYR A 296 -13.69 -33.78 -17.86
CA TYR A 296 -12.39 -33.25 -18.32
C TYR A 296 -11.19 -33.81 -17.55
N GLY A 297 -11.42 -34.61 -16.50
CA GLY A 297 -10.37 -35.19 -15.67
C GLY A 297 -9.98 -34.31 -14.49
N ASP A 298 -8.84 -34.64 -13.87
CA ASP A 298 -8.39 -34.04 -12.62
C ASP A 298 -7.80 -32.63 -12.80
N VAL A 299 -7.30 -32.30 -14.00
CA VAL A 299 -6.67 -31.01 -14.31
C VAL A 299 -7.33 -30.41 -15.54
N PHE A 300 -7.91 -29.22 -15.40
CA PHE A 300 -8.52 -28.48 -16.51
C PHE A 300 -8.53 -26.98 -16.25
N THR A 301 -8.75 -26.17 -17.28
CA THR A 301 -8.76 -24.70 -17.19
C THR A 301 -10.17 -24.16 -17.31
N VAL A 302 -10.56 -23.29 -16.36
CA VAL A 302 -11.80 -22.49 -16.42
C VAL A 302 -11.45 -21.02 -16.57
N ARG A 303 -12.21 -20.32 -17.41
CA ARG A 303 -12.12 -18.85 -17.51
C ARG A 303 -13.06 -18.17 -16.53
N MET A 304 -12.54 -17.41 -15.55
CA MET A 304 -13.33 -16.62 -14.60
C MET A 304 -13.23 -15.14 -14.97
N GLY A 305 -14.29 -14.60 -15.59
CA GLY A 305 -14.23 -13.28 -16.18
C GLY A 305 -13.23 -13.25 -17.34
N MET A 306 -12.19 -12.43 -17.20
CA MET A 306 -11.15 -12.28 -18.22
C MET A 306 -9.89 -13.11 -17.94
N GLU A 307 -9.80 -13.77 -16.79
CA GLU A 307 -8.63 -14.56 -16.36
C GLU A 307 -8.85 -16.06 -16.54
N ASP A 308 -7.79 -16.75 -16.98
CA ASP A 308 -7.78 -18.21 -17.03
C ASP A 308 -7.27 -18.76 -15.68
N VAL A 309 -7.98 -19.76 -15.16
CA VAL A 309 -7.76 -20.38 -13.85
C VAL A 309 -7.63 -21.88 -14.03
N VAL A 310 -6.49 -22.45 -13.64
CA VAL A 310 -6.31 -23.90 -13.64
C VAL A 310 -6.97 -24.49 -12.40
N VAL A 311 -7.81 -25.50 -12.59
CA VAL A 311 -8.47 -26.23 -11.51
C VAL A 311 -7.77 -27.56 -11.32
N LEU A 312 -7.29 -27.81 -10.10
CA LEU A 312 -6.73 -29.10 -9.69
C LEU A 312 -7.73 -29.83 -8.82
N ASN A 313 -8.01 -31.08 -9.17
CA ASN A 313 -8.95 -31.94 -8.49
C ASN A 313 -8.31 -33.28 -8.17
N GLY A 314 -8.84 -33.98 -7.19
CA GLY A 314 -8.39 -35.33 -6.85
C GLY A 314 -7.07 -35.36 -6.08
N TYR A 315 -6.91 -36.42 -5.29
CA TYR A 315 -5.78 -36.54 -4.38
C TYR A 315 -4.42 -36.50 -5.09
N THR A 316 -4.29 -37.17 -6.23
CA THR A 316 -3.03 -37.30 -6.96
C THR A 316 -2.52 -35.96 -7.47
N ALA A 317 -3.35 -35.20 -8.21
CA ALA A 317 -2.96 -33.88 -8.73
C ALA A 317 -2.72 -32.86 -7.61
N VAL A 318 -3.56 -32.88 -6.57
CA VAL A 318 -3.44 -31.93 -5.45
C VAL A 318 -2.21 -32.22 -4.60
N LYS A 319 -1.91 -33.49 -4.30
CA LYS A 319 -0.70 -33.88 -3.56
C LYS A 319 0.56 -33.52 -4.36
N ASP A 320 0.58 -33.85 -5.65
CA ASP A 320 1.71 -33.52 -6.53
C ASP A 320 2.00 -32.01 -6.53
N ALA A 321 0.97 -31.17 -6.67
CA ALA A 321 1.13 -29.72 -6.67
C ALA A 321 1.46 -29.13 -5.30
N LEU A 322 0.74 -29.50 -4.24
CA LEU A 322 0.81 -28.83 -2.94
C LEU A 322 1.80 -29.45 -1.95
N VAL A 323 2.23 -30.69 -2.18
CA VAL A 323 3.17 -31.41 -1.30
C VAL A 323 4.47 -31.68 -2.04
N ASP A 324 4.41 -32.49 -3.08
CA ASP A 324 5.62 -33.01 -3.75
C ASP A 324 6.38 -31.87 -4.46
N ARG A 325 5.65 -30.87 -4.99
CA ARG A 325 6.21 -29.69 -5.68
C ARG A 325 5.72 -28.37 -5.10
N SER A 326 5.54 -28.34 -3.79
CA SER A 326 4.91 -27.23 -3.03
C SER A 326 5.46 -25.83 -3.38
N GLU A 327 6.77 -25.66 -3.57
CA GLU A 327 7.37 -24.35 -3.91
C GLU A 327 6.93 -23.81 -5.28
N LEU A 328 6.59 -24.70 -6.22
CA LEU A 328 6.13 -24.32 -7.56
C LEU A 328 4.72 -23.71 -7.54
N PHE A 329 3.93 -24.01 -6.50
CA PHE A 329 2.55 -23.57 -6.33
C PHE A 329 2.37 -22.66 -5.09
N ALA A 330 3.46 -22.25 -4.43
CA ALA A 330 3.39 -21.56 -3.14
C ALA A 330 2.98 -20.08 -3.23
N SER A 331 2.92 -19.49 -4.42
CA SER A 331 2.55 -18.07 -4.58
C SER A 331 1.04 -17.85 -4.45
N ARG A 332 0.64 -16.58 -4.35
CA ARG A 332 -0.75 -16.15 -4.22
C ARG A 332 -1.13 -15.23 -5.38
N PRO A 333 -2.29 -15.46 -6.03
CA PRO A 333 -2.79 -14.57 -7.06
C PRO A 333 -3.31 -13.27 -6.42
N GLN A 334 -3.39 -12.20 -7.21
CA GLN A 334 -3.99 -10.97 -6.72
C GLN A 334 -5.50 -11.17 -6.52
N ASN A 335 -6.03 -10.71 -5.39
CA ASN A 335 -7.46 -10.72 -5.12
C ASN A 335 -7.83 -9.43 -4.39
N TYR A 336 -8.44 -8.49 -5.11
CA TYR A 336 -8.70 -7.15 -4.60
C TYR A 336 -9.34 -7.13 -3.20
N LEU A 337 -10.41 -7.89 -2.99
CA LEU A 337 -11.16 -7.84 -1.73
C LEU A 337 -10.40 -8.51 -0.59
N LEU A 338 -9.85 -9.70 -0.84
CA LEU A 338 -9.05 -10.42 0.15
C LEU A 338 -7.81 -9.59 0.53
N ASP A 339 -7.04 -9.14 -0.46
CA ASP A 339 -5.82 -8.36 -0.27
C ASP A 339 -6.12 -7.09 0.57
N THR A 340 -7.18 -6.35 0.24
CA THR A 340 -7.54 -5.14 1.01
C THR A 340 -7.91 -5.47 2.47
N ILE A 341 -8.55 -6.61 2.70
CA ILE A 341 -8.94 -7.04 4.04
C ILE A 341 -7.70 -7.43 4.85
N VAL A 342 -6.81 -8.23 4.29
CA VAL A 342 -5.68 -8.82 5.03
C VAL A 342 -4.37 -8.02 4.95
N GLY A 343 -4.29 -6.97 4.15
CA GLY A 343 -3.14 -6.05 4.16
C GLY A 343 -2.23 -6.09 2.93
N CYS A 344 -2.75 -6.50 1.78
CA CYS A 344 -2.08 -6.44 0.48
C CYS A 344 -0.71 -7.14 0.49
N GLY A 345 -0.64 -8.35 1.08
CA GLY A 345 0.59 -9.13 1.20
C GLY A 345 1.46 -8.81 2.43
N LYS A 346 1.00 -7.93 3.32
CA LYS A 346 1.64 -7.67 4.63
C LYS A 346 1.31 -8.71 5.69
N ASP A 347 0.31 -9.56 5.45
CA ASP A 347 -0.01 -10.77 6.21
C ASP A 347 0.77 -12.02 5.72
N ILE A 348 0.32 -13.22 6.12
CA ILE A 348 0.92 -14.51 5.72
C ILE A 348 0.07 -15.22 4.65
N MET A 349 -1.25 -15.06 4.69
CA MET A 349 -2.20 -15.78 3.84
C MET A 349 -2.22 -15.29 2.39
N SER A 350 -2.23 -13.97 2.15
CA SER A 350 -2.26 -13.35 0.80
C SER A 350 -0.87 -12.99 0.25
N ALA A 351 0.17 -13.06 1.10
CA ALA A 351 1.51 -12.70 0.71
C ALA A 351 2.05 -13.58 -0.43
N ARG A 352 2.61 -12.93 -1.45
CA ARG A 352 3.26 -13.60 -2.57
C ARG A 352 4.52 -14.31 -2.11
N TRP A 353 4.86 -15.39 -2.81
CA TRP A 353 6.01 -16.23 -2.44
C TRP A 353 7.33 -15.45 -2.51
N GLY A 354 8.16 -15.62 -1.48
CA GLY A 354 9.43 -14.93 -1.34
C GLY A 354 10.01 -15.07 0.07
N THR A 355 11.24 -14.59 0.26
CA THR A 355 11.97 -14.71 1.54
C THR A 355 11.19 -14.12 2.72
N ALA A 356 10.58 -12.95 2.53
CA ALA A 356 9.82 -12.26 3.57
C ALA A 356 8.60 -13.05 4.08
N VAL A 357 7.83 -13.71 3.21
CA VAL A 357 6.70 -14.56 3.67
C VAL A 357 7.21 -15.87 4.28
N LYS A 358 8.31 -16.45 3.78
CA LYS A 358 8.94 -17.63 4.39
C LYS A 358 9.37 -17.34 5.83
N GLN A 359 10.05 -16.21 6.05
CA GLN A 359 10.50 -15.76 7.37
C GLN A 359 9.31 -15.48 8.30
N ARG A 360 8.33 -14.67 7.87
CA ARG A 360 7.12 -14.38 8.66
C ARG A 360 6.38 -15.67 9.04
N ARG A 361 6.14 -16.57 8.09
CA ARG A 361 5.48 -17.86 8.36
C ARG A 361 6.27 -18.72 9.34
N ARG A 362 7.59 -18.83 9.16
CA ARG A 362 8.46 -19.61 10.06
C ARG A 362 8.44 -19.04 11.47
N PHE A 363 8.55 -17.71 11.60
CA PHE A 363 8.47 -17.02 12.87
C PHE A 363 7.12 -17.28 13.54
N SER A 364 6.00 -17.04 12.85
CA SER A 364 4.67 -17.21 13.43
C SER A 364 4.39 -18.64 13.87
N ILE A 365 4.79 -19.64 13.09
CA ILE A 365 4.68 -21.05 13.49
C ILE A 365 5.53 -21.33 14.74
N THR A 366 6.74 -20.78 14.82
CA THR A 366 7.63 -20.95 15.98
C THR A 366 7.06 -20.29 17.22
N ALA A 367 6.54 -19.07 17.10
CA ALA A 367 5.90 -18.33 18.18
C ALA A 367 4.62 -19.03 18.69
N LEU A 368 3.74 -19.49 17.79
CA LEU A 368 2.55 -20.25 18.18
C LEU A 368 2.92 -21.57 18.88
N LYS A 369 3.98 -22.23 18.43
CA LYS A 369 4.52 -23.43 19.07
C LYS A 369 5.09 -23.14 20.46
N SER A 370 5.86 -22.07 20.63
CA SER A 370 6.44 -21.71 21.93
C SER A 370 5.37 -21.28 22.95
N LEU A 371 4.29 -20.65 22.48
CA LEU A 371 3.16 -20.28 23.33
C LEU A 371 2.27 -21.49 23.65
N GLY A 372 2.02 -22.35 22.67
CA GLY A 372 1.06 -23.45 22.80
C GLY A 372 1.60 -24.76 23.34
N MET A 373 2.87 -25.10 23.09
CA MET A 373 3.48 -26.38 23.47
C MET A 373 4.23 -26.33 24.82
N LYS A 374 3.99 -25.31 25.66
CA LYS A 374 4.46 -25.33 27.05
C LYS A 374 3.83 -26.56 27.74
N ILE A 375 4.63 -27.29 28.52
CA ILE A 375 4.11 -28.39 29.36
C ILE A 375 3.68 -27.78 30.70
N GLY A 376 2.41 -27.98 31.09
CA GLY A 376 1.86 -27.44 32.33
C GLY A 376 1.14 -26.10 32.14
N THR A 377 1.36 -25.16 33.06
CA THR A 377 0.62 -23.89 33.14
C THR A 377 0.86 -22.98 31.93
N GLY A 378 -0.22 -22.49 31.33
CA GLY A 378 -0.21 -21.63 30.14
C GLY A 378 -0.13 -22.38 28.81
N SER A 379 -0.27 -23.71 28.80
CA SER A 379 -0.35 -24.50 27.58
C SER A 379 -1.64 -24.23 26.79
N ILE A 380 -1.64 -24.49 25.47
CA ILE A 380 -2.87 -24.37 24.67
C ILE A 380 -3.93 -25.39 25.13
N GLU A 381 -3.50 -26.57 25.59
CA GLU A 381 -4.41 -27.60 26.09
C GLU A 381 -5.15 -27.14 27.34
N GLU A 382 -4.45 -26.49 28.28
CA GLU A 382 -5.07 -25.94 29.48
C GLU A 382 -6.06 -24.83 29.14
N LYS A 383 -5.67 -23.89 28.27
CA LYS A 383 -6.56 -22.83 27.75
C LYS A 383 -7.80 -23.42 27.07
N ILE A 384 -7.68 -24.54 26.37
CA ILE A 384 -8.83 -25.26 25.78
C ILE A 384 -9.70 -25.90 26.88
N LYS A 385 -9.12 -26.52 27.92
CA LYS A 385 -9.84 -27.20 29.01
C LYS A 385 -10.63 -26.26 29.91
N GLU A 386 -9.97 -25.28 30.52
CA GLU A 386 -10.20 -23.90 30.11
C GLU A 386 -11.62 -23.47 29.72
N GLU A 387 -11.67 -22.98 28.48
CA GLU A 387 -12.88 -22.61 27.75
C GLU A 387 -13.93 -23.71 27.68
N ALA A 388 -13.54 -24.97 27.51
CA ALA A 388 -14.49 -26.07 27.45
C ALA A 388 -15.31 -26.19 28.74
N SER A 389 -14.69 -25.90 29.90
CA SER A 389 -15.40 -25.88 31.19
C SER A 389 -16.35 -24.69 31.31
N TYR A 390 -15.95 -23.50 30.82
CA TYR A 390 -16.85 -22.34 30.75
C TYR A 390 -18.04 -22.60 29.83
N LEU A 391 -17.79 -23.12 28.63
CA LEU A 391 -18.84 -23.45 27.67
C LEU A 391 -19.79 -24.51 28.24
N ARG A 392 -19.27 -25.55 28.91
CA ARG A 392 -20.09 -26.56 29.61
C ARG A 392 -20.98 -25.91 30.66
N ASN A 393 -20.43 -25.04 31.51
CA ASN A 393 -21.21 -24.35 32.55
C ASN A 393 -22.30 -23.47 31.91
N LYS A 394 -21.99 -22.82 30.78
CA LYS A 394 -22.98 -22.05 30.02
C LYS A 394 -24.11 -22.92 29.46
N ILE A 395 -23.79 -24.13 28.98
CA ILE A 395 -24.80 -25.10 28.54
C ILE A 395 -25.73 -25.50 29.69
N VAL A 396 -25.20 -25.68 30.91
CA VAL A 396 -25.99 -26.02 32.10
C VAL A 396 -26.98 -24.90 32.48
N GLU A 397 -26.62 -23.64 32.28
CA GLU A 397 -27.50 -22.49 32.56
C GLU A 397 -28.79 -22.48 31.73
N TYR A 398 -28.81 -23.16 30.56
CA TYR A 398 -30.03 -23.26 29.76
C TYR A 398 -31.09 -24.19 30.36
N ASP A 399 -30.75 -24.98 31.39
CA ASP A 399 -31.70 -25.79 32.18
C ASP A 399 -32.66 -26.64 31.33
N GLY A 400 -32.11 -27.31 30.31
CA GLY A 400 -32.87 -28.17 29.39
C GLY A 400 -33.81 -27.46 28.42
N GLN A 401 -33.85 -26.13 28.41
CA GLN A 401 -34.62 -25.33 27.45
C GLN A 401 -34.01 -25.43 26.04
N ALA A 402 -34.78 -25.08 25.00
CA ALA A 402 -34.23 -24.96 23.65
C ALA A 402 -33.36 -23.69 23.54
N PHE A 403 -32.16 -23.81 22.97
CA PHE A 403 -31.22 -22.69 22.81
C PHE A 403 -30.43 -22.77 21.51
N ASP A 404 -29.84 -21.64 21.12
CA ASP A 404 -28.84 -21.55 20.05
C ASP A 404 -27.45 -21.39 20.64
N ILE A 405 -26.61 -22.41 20.48
CA ILE A 405 -25.25 -22.46 21.02
C ILE A 405 -24.23 -21.70 20.14
N SER A 406 -24.64 -21.21 18.97
CA SER A 406 -23.73 -20.66 17.96
C SER A 406 -22.85 -19.53 18.50
N ASN A 407 -23.44 -18.64 19.29
CA ASN A 407 -22.72 -17.53 19.89
C ASN A 407 -21.73 -17.99 20.98
N ASP A 408 -22.14 -18.92 21.84
CA ASP A 408 -21.28 -19.38 22.95
C ASP A 408 -20.08 -20.18 22.44
N VAL A 409 -20.26 -21.02 21.40
CA VAL A 409 -19.14 -21.70 20.74
C VAL A 409 -18.21 -20.67 20.10
N ASN A 410 -18.75 -19.63 19.46
CA ASN A 410 -17.93 -18.58 18.86
C ASN A 410 -17.07 -17.87 19.91
N VAL A 411 -17.67 -17.44 21.02
CA VAL A 411 -16.95 -16.80 22.14
C VAL A 411 -15.90 -17.74 22.73
N ALA A 412 -16.23 -19.02 22.97
CA ALA A 412 -15.30 -20.01 23.51
C ALA A 412 -14.05 -20.13 22.64
N VAL A 413 -14.23 -20.32 21.33
CA VAL A 413 -13.13 -20.45 20.36
C VAL A 413 -12.35 -19.13 20.24
N ALA A 414 -13.06 -18.00 20.17
CA ALA A 414 -12.46 -16.69 20.08
C ALA A 414 -11.56 -16.40 21.29
N ASN A 415 -11.97 -16.80 22.50
CA ASN A 415 -11.14 -16.62 23.68
C ASN A 415 -9.88 -17.49 23.69
N ILE A 416 -9.90 -18.70 23.13
CA ILE A 416 -8.67 -19.51 22.98
C ILE A 416 -7.63 -18.71 22.19
N ILE A 417 -8.03 -18.18 21.02
CA ILE A 417 -7.11 -17.42 20.15
C ILE A 417 -6.76 -16.05 20.75
N CYS A 418 -7.69 -15.35 21.40
CA CYS A 418 -7.41 -14.11 22.13
C CYS A 418 -6.39 -14.32 23.23
N SER A 419 -6.50 -15.41 23.99
CA SER A 419 -5.55 -15.68 25.08
C SER A 419 -4.14 -16.02 24.55
N MET A 420 -4.04 -16.49 23.31
CA MET A 420 -2.75 -16.75 22.66
C MET A 420 -2.17 -15.51 21.99
N VAL A 421 -3.03 -14.64 21.45
CA VAL A 421 -2.62 -13.51 20.62
C VAL A 421 -2.51 -12.21 21.40
N PHE A 422 -3.45 -11.95 22.32
CA PHE A 422 -3.59 -10.73 23.12
C PHE A 422 -3.32 -10.95 24.62
N GLY A 423 -2.96 -12.18 25.01
CA GLY A 423 -2.70 -12.51 26.42
C GLY A 423 -3.93 -12.45 27.34
N LYS A 424 -5.14 -12.25 26.82
CA LYS A 424 -6.37 -12.05 27.61
C LYS A 424 -7.58 -12.83 27.12
N ARG A 425 -8.52 -13.03 28.04
CA ARG A 425 -9.86 -13.64 27.86
C ARG A 425 -10.92 -12.54 27.95
N TYR A 426 -12.02 -12.71 27.24
CA TYR A 426 -13.23 -11.91 27.37
C TYR A 426 -14.36 -12.71 28.04
N ASP A 427 -15.22 -12.00 28.74
CA ASP A 427 -16.43 -12.58 29.34
C ASP A 427 -17.49 -12.91 28.27
N TYR A 428 -18.30 -13.93 28.49
CA TYR A 428 -19.35 -14.34 27.54
C TYR A 428 -20.46 -13.29 27.39
N GLY A 429 -20.66 -12.45 28.40
CA GLY A 429 -21.58 -11.31 28.39
C GLY A 429 -20.98 -10.01 27.84
N ASP A 430 -19.69 -9.98 27.47
CA ASP A 430 -19.05 -8.77 26.94
C ASP A 430 -19.62 -8.43 25.55
N LYS A 431 -20.40 -7.34 25.52
CA LYS A 431 -21.04 -6.84 24.30
C LYS A 431 -20.02 -6.41 23.25
N THR A 432 -18.91 -5.82 23.66
CA THR A 432 -17.87 -5.31 22.75
C THR A 432 -17.19 -6.48 22.04
N PHE A 433 -16.86 -7.53 22.79
CA PHE A 433 -16.24 -8.72 22.22
C PHE A 433 -17.20 -9.48 21.30
N ARG A 434 -18.48 -9.55 21.68
CA ARG A 434 -19.52 -10.12 20.82
C ARG A 434 -19.65 -9.37 19.50
N GLU A 435 -19.73 -8.04 19.55
CA GLU A 435 -19.79 -7.20 18.35
C GLU A 435 -18.53 -7.37 17.45
N LEU A 436 -17.36 -7.56 18.06
CA LEU A 436 -16.12 -7.84 17.33
C LEU A 436 -16.18 -9.19 16.61
N SER A 437 -16.55 -10.26 17.32
CA SER A 437 -16.66 -11.62 16.76
C SER A 437 -17.74 -11.72 15.68
N GLU A 438 -18.88 -11.05 15.87
CA GLU A 438 -19.91 -10.92 14.85
C GLU A 438 -19.41 -10.12 13.64
N SER A 439 -18.58 -9.09 13.86
CA SER A 439 -17.98 -8.33 12.76
C SER A 439 -17.05 -9.18 11.90
N VAL A 440 -16.25 -10.09 12.49
CA VAL A 440 -15.41 -11.05 11.77
C VAL A 440 -16.25 -11.94 10.85
N SER A 441 -17.30 -12.57 11.40
CA SER A 441 -18.20 -13.45 10.65
C SER A 441 -18.90 -12.70 9.50
N ASN A 442 -19.32 -11.46 9.75
CA ASN A 442 -19.94 -10.61 8.75
C ASN A 442 -18.96 -10.17 7.64
N VAL A 443 -17.66 -10.02 7.94
CA VAL A 443 -16.63 -9.77 6.93
C VAL A 443 -16.54 -10.97 5.98
N ILE A 444 -16.44 -12.20 6.50
CA ILE A 444 -16.36 -13.41 5.67
C ILE A 444 -17.62 -13.56 4.81
N ALA A 445 -18.80 -13.45 5.41
CA ALA A 445 -20.06 -13.56 4.67
C ALA A 445 -20.14 -12.52 3.53
N ALA A 446 -19.69 -11.30 3.79
CA ALA A 446 -19.70 -10.23 2.80
C ALA A 446 -18.65 -10.38 1.69
N MET A 447 -17.63 -11.23 1.88
CA MET A 447 -16.62 -11.55 0.86
C MET A 447 -17.06 -12.64 -0.12
N GLN A 448 -17.98 -13.52 0.29
CA GLN A 448 -18.38 -14.67 -0.53
C GLN A 448 -19.14 -14.23 -1.78
N GLY A 449 -18.79 -14.87 -2.92
CA GLY A 449 -19.50 -14.69 -4.19
C GLY A 449 -19.45 -13.28 -4.79
N GLN A 450 -18.56 -12.41 -4.34
CA GLN A 450 -18.54 -11.02 -4.75
C GLN A 450 -17.96 -10.85 -6.16
N ILE A 451 -18.74 -10.26 -7.07
CA ILE A 451 -18.33 -10.02 -8.46
C ILE A 451 -17.10 -9.11 -8.58
N VAL A 452 -16.87 -8.23 -7.58
CA VAL A 452 -15.68 -7.36 -7.52
C VAL A 452 -14.37 -8.14 -7.34
N THR A 453 -14.42 -9.42 -6.93
CA THR A 453 -13.24 -10.30 -6.88
C THR A 453 -12.81 -10.77 -8.26
N VAL A 454 -13.74 -10.84 -9.21
CA VAL A 454 -13.48 -11.22 -10.60
C VAL A 454 -13.29 -9.99 -11.49
N PHE A 455 -14.04 -8.91 -11.22
CA PHE A 455 -13.95 -7.65 -11.93
C PHE A 455 -13.69 -6.50 -10.94
N PRO A 456 -12.42 -6.22 -10.60
CA PRO A 456 -12.08 -5.19 -9.61
C PRO A 456 -12.60 -3.80 -9.94
N LEU A 457 -12.77 -3.45 -11.22
CA LEU A 457 -13.33 -2.16 -11.65
C LEU A 457 -14.77 -1.93 -11.14
N LEU A 458 -15.55 -2.99 -10.92
CA LEU A 458 -16.92 -2.87 -10.40
C LEU A 458 -16.98 -2.32 -8.97
N ARG A 459 -15.85 -2.22 -8.25
CA ARG A 459 -15.77 -1.55 -6.94
C ARG A 459 -16.16 -0.07 -6.99
N PHE A 460 -16.07 0.56 -8.17
CA PHE A 460 -16.43 1.97 -8.36
C PHE A 460 -17.92 2.16 -8.70
N VAL A 461 -18.68 1.08 -8.93
CA VAL A 461 -20.10 1.14 -9.27
C VAL A 461 -20.93 1.12 -7.98
N PRO A 462 -21.66 2.21 -7.66
CA PRO A 462 -22.55 2.25 -6.50
C PRO A 462 -23.62 1.16 -6.61
N GLY A 463 -23.87 0.43 -5.51
CA GLY A 463 -24.82 -0.69 -5.51
C GLY A 463 -24.09 -2.04 -5.59
N VAL A 464 -23.26 -2.24 -6.62
CA VAL A 464 -22.46 -3.46 -6.78
C VAL A 464 -21.41 -3.57 -5.67
N ASN A 465 -20.82 -2.45 -5.28
CA ASN A 465 -19.79 -2.39 -4.26
C ASN A 465 -20.33 -2.37 -2.81
N ARG A 466 -21.65 -2.41 -2.58
CA ARG A 466 -22.24 -2.24 -1.23
C ARG A 466 -21.74 -3.29 -0.25
N SER A 467 -21.76 -4.56 -0.64
CA SER A 467 -21.31 -5.66 0.22
C SER A 467 -19.82 -5.58 0.51
N SER A 468 -18.99 -5.32 -0.51
CA SER A 468 -17.55 -5.12 -0.32
C SER A 468 -17.24 -3.92 0.57
N MET A 469 -17.95 -2.79 0.41
CA MET A 469 -17.77 -1.61 1.26
C MET A 469 -18.20 -1.88 2.70
N LYS A 470 -19.28 -2.65 2.92
CA LYS A 470 -19.68 -3.13 4.25
C LYS A 470 -18.56 -3.97 4.88
N ALA A 471 -17.99 -4.93 4.13
CA ALA A 471 -16.88 -5.75 4.59
C ALA A 471 -15.68 -4.89 4.99
N LEU A 472 -15.28 -3.93 4.15
CA LEU A 472 -14.16 -3.04 4.43
C LEU A 472 -14.40 -2.17 5.67
N LYS A 473 -15.62 -1.66 5.87
CA LYS A 473 -15.98 -0.86 7.04
C LYS A 473 -15.99 -1.67 8.34
N LEU A 474 -16.43 -2.92 8.31
CA LEU A 474 -16.35 -3.81 9.47
C LEU A 474 -14.90 -4.16 9.77
N ASN A 475 -14.13 -4.49 8.73
CA ASN A 475 -12.72 -4.80 8.86
C ASN A 475 -11.88 -3.62 9.39
N SER A 476 -12.23 -2.36 9.05
CA SER A 476 -11.55 -1.20 9.62
C SER A 476 -11.78 -1.04 11.13
N LYS A 477 -12.96 -1.44 11.64
CA LYS A 477 -13.21 -1.46 13.10
C LYS A 477 -12.35 -2.51 13.79
N ILE A 478 -12.26 -3.71 13.21
CA ILE A 478 -11.40 -4.80 13.72
C ILE A 478 -9.95 -4.32 13.75
N LYS A 479 -9.46 -3.71 12.67
CA LYS A 479 -8.09 -3.18 12.60
C LYS A 479 -7.83 -2.07 13.63
N ALA A 480 -8.79 -1.20 13.89
CA ALA A 480 -8.64 -0.17 14.93
C ALA A 480 -8.44 -0.79 16.32
N LEU A 481 -9.26 -1.78 16.69
CA LEU A 481 -9.12 -2.49 17.96
C LEU A 481 -7.78 -3.23 18.07
N LEU A 482 -7.31 -3.81 16.96
CA LEU A 482 -5.98 -4.45 16.92
C LEU A 482 -4.84 -3.44 17.09
N TRP A 483 -4.98 -2.23 16.54
CA TRP A 483 -4.00 -1.17 16.73
C TRP A 483 -3.94 -0.72 18.19
N ASP A 484 -5.09 -0.54 18.84
CA ASP A 484 -5.17 -0.20 20.26
C ASP A 484 -4.51 -1.30 21.12
N GLU A 485 -4.74 -2.57 20.77
CA GLU A 485 -4.13 -3.70 21.45
C GLU A 485 -2.60 -3.73 21.28
N ILE A 486 -2.10 -3.50 20.06
CA ILE A 486 -0.67 -3.44 19.77
C ILE A 486 0.00 -2.28 20.51
N ALA A 487 -0.65 -1.12 20.57
CA ALA A 487 -0.16 0.02 21.35
C ALA A 487 -0.06 -0.32 22.84
N HIS A 488 -1.10 -0.96 23.40
CA HIS A 488 -1.09 -1.40 24.79
C HIS A 488 0.03 -2.40 25.10
N HIS A 489 0.28 -3.36 24.20
CA HIS A 489 1.39 -4.31 24.37
C HIS A 489 2.74 -3.61 24.31
N ARG A 490 2.90 -2.61 23.41
CA ARG A 490 4.13 -1.84 23.26
C ARG A 490 4.47 -1.04 24.52
N GLU A 491 3.48 -0.41 25.15
CA GLU A 491 3.67 0.36 26.39
C GLU A 491 4.05 -0.53 27.58
N ASN A 492 3.59 -1.79 27.59
CA ASN A 492 3.74 -2.72 28.70
C ASN A 492 4.64 -3.92 28.37
N LEU A 493 5.52 -3.79 27.37
CA LEU A 493 6.34 -4.90 26.88
C LEU A 493 7.43 -5.27 27.88
N ASP A 494 7.31 -6.45 28.48
CA ASP A 494 8.39 -7.09 29.23
C ASP A 494 9.28 -7.90 28.28
N ARG A 495 10.52 -7.44 28.08
CA ARG A 495 11.47 -8.06 27.15
C ARG A 495 11.99 -9.42 27.62
N GLU A 496 11.98 -9.66 28.93
CA GLU A 496 12.45 -10.94 29.48
C GLU A 496 11.35 -11.99 29.53
N ASN A 497 10.08 -11.56 29.61
CA ASN A 497 8.94 -12.45 29.75
C ASN A 497 7.80 -12.11 28.76
N PRO A 498 7.96 -12.39 27.46
CA PRO A 498 6.90 -12.18 26.47
C PRO A 498 5.69 -13.07 26.76
N ARG A 499 4.52 -12.45 26.87
CA ARG A 499 3.30 -13.10 27.36
C ARG A 499 2.54 -13.83 26.27
N ASP A 500 2.54 -13.27 25.07
CA ASP A 500 1.69 -13.68 23.95
C ASP A 500 2.34 -13.42 22.59
N PHE A 501 1.55 -13.63 21.54
CA PHE A 501 2.02 -13.53 20.17
C PHE A 501 2.38 -12.11 19.74
N ILE A 502 1.67 -11.08 20.23
CA ILE A 502 1.98 -9.68 19.93
C ILE A 502 3.31 -9.30 20.57
N ASP A 503 3.52 -9.63 21.85
CA ASP A 503 4.80 -9.37 22.52
C ASP A 503 5.97 -9.99 21.73
N LEU A 504 5.83 -11.25 21.28
CA LEU A 504 6.85 -11.91 20.47
C LEU A 504 7.09 -11.18 19.13
N LEU A 505 6.04 -10.73 18.45
CA LEU A 505 6.17 -9.96 17.21
C LEU A 505 6.84 -8.59 17.44
N LEU A 506 6.52 -7.91 18.54
CA LEU A 506 7.12 -6.62 18.90
C LEU A 506 8.61 -6.78 19.23
N LEU A 507 9.00 -7.82 19.97
CA LEU A 507 10.41 -8.15 20.19
C LEU A 507 11.14 -8.44 18.88
N GLN A 508 10.49 -9.16 17.96
CA GLN A 508 11.06 -9.43 16.65
C GLN A 508 11.22 -8.17 15.80
N LEU A 509 10.30 -7.20 15.95
CA LEU A 509 10.35 -5.90 15.30
C LEU A 509 11.53 -5.06 15.81
N GLU A 510 11.82 -5.11 17.13
CA GLU A 510 12.97 -4.40 17.72
C GLU A 510 14.32 -5.00 17.31
N GLN A 511 14.41 -6.34 17.25
CA GLN A 511 15.68 -7.04 17.05
C GLN A 511 16.09 -7.13 15.57
N HIS A 512 15.15 -7.04 14.62
CA HIS A 512 15.38 -7.28 13.18
C HIS A 512 16.06 -8.62 12.82
N GLU A 513 16.22 -9.56 13.76
CA GLU A 513 17.09 -10.73 13.59
C GLU A 513 16.54 -11.85 12.68
N LYS A 514 15.23 -12.11 12.70
CA LYS A 514 14.63 -13.34 12.11
C LYS A 514 13.68 -13.07 10.96
N VAL A 515 13.21 -11.83 10.83
CA VAL A 515 12.27 -11.42 9.78
C VAL A 515 12.73 -10.09 9.20
N ASP A 516 13.24 -10.15 7.96
CA ASP A 516 13.75 -8.97 7.27
C ASP A 516 12.59 -8.03 6.92
N ASN A 517 12.82 -6.72 7.10
CA ASN A 517 11.87 -5.65 6.77
C ASN A 517 10.49 -5.82 7.44
N LEU A 518 10.43 -6.44 8.62
CA LEU A 518 9.21 -6.44 9.43
C LEU A 518 8.88 -4.99 9.82
N THR A 519 7.66 -4.56 9.53
CA THR A 519 7.15 -3.24 9.93
C THR A 519 6.04 -3.39 10.95
N GLU A 520 5.70 -2.29 11.62
CA GLU A 520 4.56 -2.25 12.55
C GLU A 520 3.24 -2.62 11.86
N GLU A 521 3.08 -2.23 10.59
CA GLU A 521 1.92 -2.62 9.78
C GLU A 521 1.90 -4.13 9.50
N ASN A 522 3.06 -4.78 9.37
CA ASN A 522 3.13 -6.23 9.29
C ASN A 522 2.67 -6.88 10.60
N VAL A 523 3.08 -6.35 11.77
CA VAL A 523 2.62 -6.85 13.07
C VAL A 523 1.09 -6.85 13.12
N MET A 524 0.45 -5.73 12.78
CA MET A 524 -1.00 -5.65 12.74
C MET A 524 -1.64 -6.66 11.77
N HIS A 525 -1.12 -6.78 10.55
CA HIS A 525 -1.70 -7.68 9.55
C HIS A 525 -1.48 -9.17 9.85
N ILE A 526 -0.34 -9.54 10.44
CA ILE A 526 -0.07 -10.91 10.87
C ILE A 526 -0.99 -11.28 12.04
N THR A 527 -1.11 -10.40 13.03
CA THR A 527 -2.02 -10.56 14.18
C THR A 527 -3.47 -10.70 13.71
N HIS A 528 -3.92 -9.80 12.82
CA HIS A 528 -5.24 -9.87 12.19
C HIS A 528 -5.46 -11.21 11.48
N ASN A 529 -4.48 -11.68 10.70
CA ASN A 529 -4.59 -12.93 9.95
C ASN A 529 -4.75 -14.14 10.87
N ILE A 530 -4.00 -14.22 11.97
CA ILE A 530 -4.05 -15.34 12.91
C ILE A 530 -5.37 -15.35 13.69
N PHE A 531 -5.79 -14.18 14.18
CA PHE A 531 -7.07 -14.02 14.87
C PHE A 531 -8.25 -14.44 13.97
N PHE A 532 -8.29 -13.90 12.74
CA PHE A 532 -9.33 -14.18 11.76
C PHE A 532 -9.37 -15.66 11.36
N ALA A 533 -8.21 -16.27 11.08
CA ALA A 533 -8.13 -17.66 10.65
C ALA A 533 -8.46 -18.67 11.77
N GLY A 534 -7.99 -18.41 12.99
CA GLY A 534 -8.13 -19.32 14.13
C GLY A 534 -9.55 -19.37 14.70
N MET A 535 -10.30 -18.26 14.60
CA MET A 535 -11.65 -18.16 15.14
C MET A 535 -12.68 -18.86 14.25
N GLU A 536 -12.89 -18.36 13.03
CA GLU A 536 -14.09 -18.72 12.27
C GLU A 536 -14.08 -20.16 11.74
N THR A 537 -12.90 -20.69 11.40
CA THR A 537 -12.76 -22.06 10.90
C THR A 537 -13.07 -23.11 11.97
N THR A 538 -12.56 -22.90 13.19
CA THR A 538 -12.80 -23.81 14.31
C THR A 538 -14.25 -23.75 14.77
N THR A 539 -14.81 -22.54 14.92
CA THR A 539 -16.22 -22.34 15.31
C THR A 539 -17.16 -23.08 14.35
N ASN A 540 -17.03 -22.86 13.04
CA ASN A 540 -17.92 -23.52 12.07
C ASN A 540 -17.74 -25.06 12.06
N THR A 541 -16.53 -25.58 12.25
CA THR A 541 -16.30 -27.03 12.35
C THR A 541 -17.03 -27.63 13.55
N LEU A 542 -16.97 -26.94 14.71
CA LEU A 542 -17.65 -27.38 15.93
C LEU A 542 -19.18 -27.31 15.78
N LEU A 543 -19.71 -26.24 15.18
CA LEU A 543 -21.15 -26.12 14.93
C LEU A 543 -21.67 -27.20 13.98
N TRP A 544 -20.93 -27.53 12.91
CA TRP A 544 -21.25 -28.68 12.07
C TRP A 544 -21.17 -30.00 12.84
N SER A 545 -20.16 -30.17 13.71
CA SER A 545 -20.02 -31.36 14.55
C SER A 545 -21.23 -31.55 15.46
N LEU A 546 -21.66 -30.49 16.15
CA LEU A 546 -22.83 -30.50 17.03
C LEU A 546 -24.11 -30.80 16.24
N LEU A 547 -24.30 -30.16 15.09
CA LEU A 547 -25.45 -30.42 14.23
C LEU A 547 -25.50 -31.89 13.78
N TYR A 548 -24.38 -32.46 13.33
CA TYR A 548 -24.34 -33.86 12.92
C TYR A 548 -24.56 -34.82 14.09
N MET A 549 -24.08 -34.51 15.30
CA MET A 549 -24.39 -35.30 16.49
C MET A 549 -25.89 -35.30 16.78
N THR A 550 -26.53 -34.13 16.76
CA THR A 550 -27.98 -34.00 16.98
C THR A 550 -28.79 -34.77 15.94
N LEU A 551 -28.37 -34.76 14.67
CA LEU A 551 -29.03 -35.49 13.60
C LEU A 551 -28.74 -37.00 13.62
N ASN A 552 -27.71 -37.45 14.34
CA ASN A 552 -27.30 -38.85 14.40
C ASN A 552 -27.11 -39.34 15.85
N PRO A 553 -28.19 -39.48 16.65
CA PRO A 553 -28.09 -39.83 18.07
C PRO A 553 -27.35 -41.15 18.35
N GLY A 554 -27.42 -42.11 17.42
CA GLY A 554 -26.68 -43.37 17.53
C GLY A 554 -25.16 -43.19 17.45
N VAL A 555 -24.68 -42.23 16.66
CA VAL A 555 -23.25 -41.86 16.58
C VAL A 555 -22.85 -41.11 17.85
N GLN A 556 -23.67 -40.16 18.30
CA GLN A 556 -23.45 -39.43 19.55
C GLN A 556 -23.29 -40.39 20.75
N LYS A 557 -24.18 -41.39 20.86
CA LYS A 557 -24.12 -42.41 21.92
C LYS A 557 -22.83 -43.24 21.87
N LYS A 558 -22.35 -43.61 20.67
CA LYS A 558 -21.09 -44.34 20.52
C LYS A 558 -19.87 -43.51 20.91
N VAL A 559 -19.88 -42.20 20.59
CA VAL A 559 -18.84 -41.27 21.05
C VAL A 559 -18.84 -41.16 22.57
N GLN A 560 -20.01 -41.02 23.19
CA GLN A 560 -20.13 -41.01 24.65
C GLN A 560 -19.61 -42.31 25.27
N GLN A 561 -20.00 -43.47 24.74
CA GLN A 561 -19.53 -44.77 25.22
C GLN A 561 -18.00 -44.93 25.17
N GLU A 562 -17.35 -44.45 24.10
CA GLU A 562 -15.89 -44.47 24.01
C GLU A 562 -15.24 -43.52 25.02
N LEU A 563 -15.79 -42.31 25.18
CA LEU A 563 -15.32 -41.34 26.18
C LEU A 563 -15.47 -41.87 27.60
N ASP A 564 -16.62 -42.45 27.94
CA ASP A 564 -16.91 -43.05 29.26
C ASP A 564 -15.95 -44.21 29.55
N ALA A 565 -15.66 -45.05 28.55
CA ALA A 565 -14.79 -46.21 28.71
C ALA A 565 -13.31 -45.84 28.90
N VAL A 566 -12.83 -44.79 28.24
CA VAL A 566 -11.41 -44.40 28.24
C VAL A 566 -11.10 -43.36 29.32
N ILE A 567 -12.01 -42.42 29.55
CA ILE A 567 -11.78 -41.22 30.38
C ILE A 567 -12.62 -41.27 31.67
N GLY A 568 -13.80 -41.88 31.63
CA GLY A 568 -14.75 -41.88 32.75
C GLY A 568 -15.25 -40.47 33.07
N GLU A 569 -15.30 -40.13 34.35
CA GLU A 569 -15.81 -38.83 34.83
C GLU A 569 -14.78 -37.68 34.73
N SER A 570 -13.54 -37.96 34.30
CA SER A 570 -12.48 -36.97 34.18
C SER A 570 -12.61 -36.10 32.92
N LEU A 571 -11.97 -34.92 32.90
CA LEU A 571 -11.91 -34.10 31.69
C LEU A 571 -10.98 -34.71 30.63
N PRO A 572 -11.35 -34.68 29.34
CA PRO A 572 -10.49 -35.15 28.26
C PRO A 572 -9.17 -34.37 28.17
N ALA A 573 -8.09 -35.08 27.88
CA ALA A 573 -6.75 -34.54 27.62
C ALA A 573 -6.26 -34.96 26.23
N LEU A 574 -5.33 -34.20 25.64
CA LEU A 574 -4.75 -34.51 24.33
C LEU A 574 -4.02 -35.86 24.34
N SER A 575 -3.46 -36.28 25.49
CA SER A 575 -2.85 -37.60 25.70
C SER A 575 -3.84 -38.76 25.51
N HIS A 576 -5.15 -38.55 25.68
CA HIS A 576 -6.16 -39.58 25.44
C HIS A 576 -6.45 -39.79 23.95
N ARG A 577 -6.08 -38.83 23.07
CA ARG A 577 -6.45 -38.88 21.64
C ARG A 577 -6.11 -40.19 20.94
N PRO A 578 -4.93 -40.84 21.14
CA PRO A 578 -4.64 -42.13 20.50
C PRO A 578 -5.57 -43.28 20.94
N GLN A 579 -6.21 -43.16 22.10
CA GLN A 579 -7.10 -44.14 22.70
C GLN A 579 -8.57 -43.92 22.31
N LEU A 580 -8.88 -42.88 21.53
CA LEU A 580 -10.24 -42.50 21.12
C LEU A 580 -10.43 -42.63 19.60
N PRO A 581 -10.29 -43.83 19.02
CA PRO A 581 -10.35 -44.01 17.57
C PRO A 581 -11.72 -43.60 16.97
N TYR A 582 -12.83 -43.85 17.66
CA TYR A 582 -14.16 -43.53 17.17
C TYR A 582 -14.43 -42.01 17.21
N VAL A 583 -14.05 -41.32 18.28
CA VAL A 583 -14.11 -39.85 18.37
C VAL A 583 -13.26 -39.22 17.26
N ASN A 584 -12.04 -39.71 17.03
CA ASN A 584 -11.19 -39.23 15.94
C ASN A 584 -11.83 -39.45 14.56
N ALA A 585 -12.41 -40.63 14.32
CA ALA A 585 -13.11 -40.93 13.08
C ALA A 585 -14.32 -40.00 12.87
N CYS A 586 -15.09 -39.72 13.92
CA CYS A 586 -16.21 -38.79 13.86
C CYS A 586 -15.76 -37.37 13.49
N LEU A 587 -14.71 -36.85 14.13
CA LEU A 587 -14.16 -35.52 13.81
C LEU A 587 -13.64 -35.45 12.37
N GLN A 588 -12.95 -36.49 11.90
CA GLN A 588 -12.48 -36.58 10.51
C GLN A 588 -13.65 -36.62 9.52
N GLU A 589 -14.71 -37.38 9.83
CA GLU A 589 -15.87 -37.49 8.97
C GLU A 589 -16.64 -36.17 8.87
N VAL A 590 -16.77 -35.41 9.96
CA VAL A 590 -17.37 -34.06 9.92
C VAL A 590 -16.59 -33.15 8.98
N MET A 591 -15.26 -33.12 9.09
CA MET A 591 -14.41 -32.30 8.20
C MET A 591 -14.46 -32.78 6.74
N ARG A 592 -14.64 -34.08 6.51
CA ARG A 592 -14.77 -34.67 5.16
C ARG A 592 -16.12 -34.35 4.52
N ILE A 593 -17.24 -34.57 5.24
CA ILE A 593 -18.59 -34.35 4.71
C ILE A 593 -18.93 -32.85 4.61
N ARG A 594 -18.37 -32.03 5.51
CA ARG A 594 -18.42 -30.57 5.48
C ARG A 594 -17.03 -29.97 5.40
N THR A 595 -16.50 -30.03 4.19
CA THR A 595 -15.31 -29.28 3.82
C THR A 595 -15.59 -27.78 3.90
N LEU A 596 -15.05 -27.10 4.92
CA LEU A 596 -15.28 -25.66 5.14
C LEU A 596 -14.82 -24.77 3.98
N LEU A 597 -13.69 -25.11 3.38
CA LEU A 597 -13.10 -24.40 2.24
C LEU A 597 -13.05 -25.33 1.03
N PRO A 598 -14.19 -25.61 0.35
CA PRO A 598 -14.27 -26.62 -0.71
C PRO A 598 -13.37 -26.30 -1.92
N LEU A 599 -13.02 -25.02 -2.13
CA LEU A 599 -12.10 -24.58 -3.17
C LEU A 599 -10.74 -24.13 -2.63
N ASN A 600 -10.47 -24.24 -1.32
CA ASN A 600 -9.26 -23.71 -0.70
C ASN A 600 -9.00 -22.19 -0.99
N VAL A 601 -7.93 -21.64 -0.41
CA VAL A 601 -7.39 -20.34 -0.81
C VAL A 601 -6.64 -20.52 -2.14
N PRO A 602 -6.89 -19.68 -3.17
CA PRO A 602 -6.22 -19.79 -4.45
C PRO A 602 -4.68 -19.74 -4.34
N HIS A 603 -4.03 -20.50 -5.21
CA HIS A 603 -2.58 -20.54 -5.38
C HIS A 603 -2.20 -19.88 -6.71
N ALA A 604 -0.92 -19.59 -6.88
CA ALA A 604 -0.35 -19.16 -8.15
C ALA A 604 0.99 -19.85 -8.36
N THR A 605 1.29 -20.16 -9.62
CA THR A 605 2.57 -20.78 -9.97
C THR A 605 3.72 -19.79 -9.87
N THR A 606 4.86 -20.21 -9.33
CA THR A 606 6.07 -19.38 -9.21
C THR A 606 6.91 -19.40 -10.49
N GLN A 607 6.76 -20.44 -11.29
CA GLN A 607 7.39 -20.66 -12.60
C GLN A 607 6.50 -21.56 -13.46
N GLU A 608 6.90 -21.77 -14.71
CA GLU A 608 6.24 -22.74 -15.58
C GLU A 608 6.43 -24.17 -15.03
N VAL A 609 5.38 -24.99 -15.08
CA VAL A 609 5.36 -26.33 -14.49
C VAL A 609 4.46 -27.27 -15.27
N LYS A 610 4.86 -28.54 -15.41
CA LYS A 610 4.04 -29.59 -16.01
C LYS A 610 3.27 -30.37 -14.94
N VAL A 611 1.95 -30.46 -15.01
CA VAL A 611 1.13 -31.29 -14.10
C VAL A 611 0.34 -32.29 -14.92
N GLN A 612 0.51 -33.58 -14.64
CA GLN A 612 -0.16 -34.67 -15.38
C GLN A 612 -0.08 -34.53 -16.92
N GLY A 613 1.05 -34.05 -17.43
CA GLY A 613 1.27 -33.85 -18.87
C GLY A 613 0.91 -32.45 -19.39
N PHE A 614 0.17 -31.63 -18.63
CA PHE A 614 -0.23 -30.28 -19.03
C PHE A 614 0.78 -29.22 -18.63
N ASP A 615 1.13 -28.34 -19.58
CA ASP A 615 1.99 -27.18 -19.34
C ASP A 615 1.18 -26.05 -18.68
N ILE A 616 1.61 -25.65 -17.48
CA ILE A 616 0.99 -24.59 -16.68
C ILE A 616 1.94 -23.39 -16.63
N PRO A 617 1.55 -22.23 -17.20
CA PRO A 617 2.40 -21.04 -17.24
C PRO A 617 2.73 -20.49 -15.85
N LYS A 618 3.82 -19.71 -15.76
CA LYS A 618 4.18 -18.93 -14.57
C LYS A 618 3.10 -17.89 -14.23
N GLY A 619 2.81 -17.73 -12.94
CA GLY A 619 1.92 -16.69 -12.41
C GLY A 619 0.43 -16.97 -12.61
N ILE A 620 0.06 -18.09 -13.24
CA ILE A 620 -1.35 -18.43 -13.46
C ILE A 620 -2.01 -18.81 -12.13
N LYS A 621 -3.28 -18.40 -11.98
CA LYS A 621 -4.08 -18.75 -10.81
C LYS A 621 -4.44 -20.23 -10.84
N VAL A 622 -4.21 -20.90 -9.72
CA VAL A 622 -4.51 -22.31 -9.51
C VAL A 622 -5.56 -22.42 -8.40
N GLN A 623 -6.72 -22.96 -8.74
CA GLN A 623 -7.80 -23.25 -7.81
C GLN A 623 -7.72 -24.73 -7.43
N VAL A 624 -7.63 -25.02 -6.13
CA VAL A 624 -7.53 -26.40 -5.64
C VAL A 624 -8.88 -26.82 -5.08
N GLN A 625 -9.54 -27.76 -5.74
CA GLN A 625 -10.79 -28.30 -5.24
C GLN A 625 -10.52 -29.40 -4.21
N ILE A 626 -10.92 -29.15 -2.96
CA ILE A 626 -10.81 -30.09 -1.83
C ILE A 626 -12.10 -30.90 -1.63
N TYR A 627 -13.23 -30.37 -2.10
CA TYR A 627 -14.53 -31.08 -2.13
C TYR A 627 -14.52 -32.25 -3.09
#